data_AF-A0AAV1QH57-F1
#
_entry.id   AF-A0AAV1QH57-F1
#
_cell.length_a   1.000
_cell.length_b   1.000
_cell.length_c   1.000
_cell.angle_alpha   90.00
_cell.angle_beta   90.00
_cell.angle_gamma   90.00
#
_symmetry.space_group_name_H-M   'P 1'
#
loop_
_entity.id
_entity.type
_entity.pdbx_description
1 polymer ?
#
loop_
_entity_poly.entity_id
_entity_poly.type
_entity_poly.pdbx_seq_one_letter_code
_entity_poly.pdbx_strand_id
1 'polypeptide(L)' 'LMFWTNWNEQRPSIMRSTLAGKTMRIIISSDILTPNGLTIDHKAEKLYFSDGSLGKIERCDYDGSSRY' A
#
# COMPACT_ATOMS: atom_id res chain seq x y z
N LEU A 1 9.17 7.70 6.13
CA LEU A 1 7.72 7.52 5.86
C LEU A 1 7.28 6.23 6.51
N MET A 2 6.01 6.14 6.94
CA MET A 2 5.39 4.92 7.41
C MET A 2 4.36 4.46 6.38
N PHE A 3 4.32 3.17 6.09
CA PHE A 3 3.33 2.55 5.22
C PHE A 3 2.71 1.36 5.96
N TRP A 4 1.43 1.10 5.75
CA TRP A 4 0.75 -0.05 6.34
C TRP A 4 -0.41 -0.51 5.46
N THR A 5 -0.76 -1.79 5.62
CA THR A 5 -1.97 -2.36 5.05
C THR A 5 -3.14 -2.13 6.00
N ASN A 6 -4.27 -1.73 5.46
CA ASN A 6 -5.52 -1.54 6.19
C ASN A 6 -6.51 -2.60 5.72
N TRP A 7 -6.63 -3.66 6.52
CA TRP A 7 -7.48 -4.80 6.24
C TRP A 7 -8.92 -4.54 6.73
N ASN A 8 -9.55 -3.51 6.18
CA ASN A 8 -10.93 -3.17 6.46
C ASN A 8 -11.85 -3.88 5.45
N GLU A 9 -12.88 -4.59 5.93
CA GLU A 9 -13.78 -5.38 5.07
C GLU A 9 -14.54 -4.53 4.04
N GLN A 10 -14.87 -3.29 4.37
CA GLN A 10 -15.64 -2.41 3.49
C GLN A 10 -14.76 -1.52 2.61
N ARG A 11 -13.58 -1.13 3.12
CA ARG A 11 -12.65 -0.19 2.48
C ARG A 11 -11.20 -0.63 2.64
N PRO A 12 -10.82 -1.78 2.07
CA PRO A 12 -9.45 -2.26 2.11
C PRO A 12 -8.55 -1.24 1.42
N SER A 13 -7.38 -0.98 1.99
CA SER A 13 -6.48 0.05 1.48
C SER A 13 -5.04 -0.17 1.88
N ILE A 14 -4.14 0.51 1.17
CA ILE A 14 -2.77 0.74 1.63
C ILE A 14 -2.62 2.23 1.89
N MET A 15 -2.01 2.54 3.02
CA MET A 15 -1.96 3.89 3.56
C MET A 15 -0.52 4.30 3.85
N ARG A 16 -0.29 5.61 3.84
CA ARG A 16 1.01 6.22 4.12
C ARG A 16 0.86 7.39 5.08
N SER A 17 1.87 7.60 5.91
CA SER A 17 2.01 8.80 6.74
C SER A 17 3.48 9.18 6.95
N THR A 18 3.71 10.36 7.53
CA THR A 18 5.01 10.64 8.16
C THR A 18 5.19 9.78 9.40
N LEU A 19 6.42 9.62 9.88
CA LEU A 19 6.69 8.86 11.11
C LEU A 19 6.06 9.50 12.35
N ALA A 20 5.81 10.81 12.32
CA ALA A 20 5.07 11.53 13.36
C ALA A 20 3.53 11.39 13.23
N GLY A 21 3.04 10.55 12.31
CA GLY A 21 1.61 10.35 12.07
C GLY A 21 0.91 11.48 11.30
N LYS A 22 1.62 12.56 10.96
CA LYS A 22 1.08 13.69 10.18
C LYS A 22 0.93 13.32 8.71
N THR A 23 -0.01 13.98 8.02
CA THR A 23 -0.28 13.83 6.57
C THR A 23 -0.59 12.37 6.16
N MET A 24 -1.43 11.70 6.95
CA MET A 24 -1.96 10.39 6.59
C MET A 24 -2.78 10.48 5.30
N ARG A 25 -2.54 9.58 4.36
CA ARG A 25 -3.28 9.46 3.09
C ARG A 25 -3.41 8.01 2.68
N ILE A 26 -4.52 7.70 2.00
CA ILE A 26 -4.71 6.44 1.29
C ILE A 26 -3.98 6.54 -0.04
N ILE A 27 -3.13 5.56 -0.36
CA ILE A 27 -2.36 5.51 -1.62
C ILE A 27 -2.86 4.42 -2.56
N ILE A 28 -3.52 3.38 -2.03
CA ILE A 28 -4.24 2.38 -2.83
C ILE A 28 -5.61 2.14 -2.19
N SER A 29 -6.67 2.27 -2.99
CA SER A 29 -8.07 2.08 -2.57
C SER A 29 -8.94 1.31 -3.55
N SER A 30 -8.40 0.98 -4.73
CA SER A 30 -9.10 0.27 -5.80
C SER A 30 -8.41 -1.06 -6.08
N ASP A 31 -9.17 -2.04 -6.58
CA ASP A 31 -8.65 -3.35 -6.99
C ASP A 31 -7.73 -4.00 -5.95
N ILE A 32 -8.18 -3.95 -4.69
CA ILE A 32 -7.51 -4.45 -3.50
C ILE A 32 -8.61 -4.98 -2.56
N LEU A 33 -8.37 -6.10 -1.91
CA LEU A 33 -9.32 -6.80 -1.04
C LEU A 33 -8.66 -7.20 0.28
N THR A 34 -7.56 -7.95 0.23
CA THR A 34 -6.88 -8.47 1.43
C THR A 34 -5.38 -8.21 1.35
N PRO A 35 -4.95 -6.96 1.65
CA PRO A 35 -3.54 -6.60 1.62
C PRO A 35 -2.81 -7.19 2.84
N ASN A 36 -2.04 -8.26 2.60
CA ASN A 36 -1.44 -9.05 3.69
C ASN A 36 0.05 -8.79 3.86
N GLY A 37 0.76 -8.53 2.75
CA GLY A 37 2.21 -8.34 2.71
C GLY A 37 2.56 -6.96 2.19
N LEU A 38 3.60 -6.37 2.77
CA LEU A 38 4.09 -5.03 2.40
C LEU A 38 5.60 -4.97 2.60
N THR A 39 6.33 -4.53 1.58
CA THR A 39 7.76 -4.23 1.68
C THR A 39 8.13 -3.02 0.83
N ILE A 40 9.29 -2.44 1.14
CA ILE A 40 9.73 -1.15 0.60
C ILE A 40 11.12 -1.32 -0.01
N ASP A 41 11.30 -0.82 -1.23
CA ASP A 41 12.62 -0.57 -1.82
C ASP A 41 12.96 0.92 -1.69
N HIS A 42 13.85 1.23 -0.75
CA HIS A 42 14.26 2.60 -0.48
C HIS A 42 15.05 3.25 -1.60
N LYS A 43 15.83 2.48 -2.38
CA LYS A 43 16.67 3.03 -3.45
C LYS A 43 15.85 3.36 -4.68
N ALA A 44 14.88 2.52 -5.01
CA ALA A 44 14.00 2.71 -6.16
C ALA A 44 12.74 3.54 -5.84
N GLU A 45 12.52 3.86 -4.56
CA GLU A 45 11.32 4.53 -4.05
C GLU A 45 10.02 3.78 -4.40
N LYS A 46 10.08 2.44 -4.31
CA LYS A 46 8.96 1.55 -4.67
C LYS A 46 8.37 0.86 -3.46
N LEU A 47 7.05 0.70 -3.50
CA LEU A 47 6.27 -0.10 -2.58
C LEU A 47 5.83 -1.39 -3.28
N TYR A 48 6.01 -2.53 -2.63
CA TYR A 48 5.56 -3.83 -3.11
C TYR A 48 4.57 -4.41 -2.11
N PHE A 49 3.45 -4.93 -2.60
CA PHE A 49 2.41 -5.49 -1.74
C PHE A 49 1.75 -6.70 -2.37
N SER A 50 1.22 -7.57 -1.52
CA SER A 50 0.50 -8.78 -1.94
C SER A 50 -0.95 -8.73 -1.50
N ASP A 51 -1.86 -9.07 -2.40
CA ASP A 51 -3.27 -9.28 -2.10
C ASP A 51 -3.57 -10.79 -2.05
N GLY A 52 -4.00 -11.27 -0.88
CA GLY A 52 -4.24 -12.70 -0.66
C GLY A 52 -5.48 -13.23 -1.38
N SER A 53 -6.50 -12.40 -1.58
CA SER A 53 -7.78 -12.79 -2.16
C SER A 53 -7.78 -12.68 -3.68
N LEU A 54 -7.07 -11.69 -4.21
CA LEU A 54 -6.89 -11.51 -5.65
C LEU A 54 -5.73 -12.33 -6.20
N GLY A 55 -4.88 -12.91 -5.34
CA GLY A 55 -3.79 -13.79 -5.74
C GLY A 55 -2.71 -13.07 -6.56
N LYS A 56 -2.48 -11.78 -6.30
CA LYS A 56 -1.53 -10.94 -7.04
C LYS A 56 -0.52 -10.27 -6.13
N ILE A 57 0.65 -10.00 -6.70
CA ILE A 57 1.68 -9.13 -6.12
C ILE A 57 1.82 -7.95 -7.05
N GLU A 58 1.78 -6.75 -6.48
CA GLU A 58 1.80 -5.50 -7.24
C GLU A 58 2.88 -4.57 -6.69
N ARG A 59 3.26 -3.60 -7.52
CA ARG A 59 4.24 -2.57 -7.18
C ARG A 59 3.74 -1.19 -7.60
N CYS A 60 3.99 -0.18 -6.78
CA CYS A 60 3.74 1.22 -7.12
C CYS A 60 4.83 2.15 -6.57
N ASP A 61 4.77 3.42 -6.95
CA ASP A 61 5.48 4.50 -6.29
C ASP A 61 4.91 4.75 -4.89
N TYR A 62 5.66 5.44 -4.03
CA TYR A 62 5.21 5.73 -2.66
C TYR A 62 3.91 6.52 -2.55
N ASP A 63 3.48 7.20 -3.61
CA ASP A 63 2.20 7.92 -3.66
C ASP A 63 1.06 7.09 -4.27
N GLY A 64 1.32 5.84 -4.67
CA GLY A 64 0.38 4.94 -5.31
C GLY A 64 0.36 5.04 -6.84
N SER A 65 1.13 5.95 -7.45
CA SER A 65 1.24 6.05 -8.90
C SER A 65 2.09 4.91 -9.48
N SER A 66 2.09 4.78 -10.82
CA SER A 66 2.88 3.75 -11.53
C SER A 66 2.62 2.32 -11.00
N ARG A 67 1.35 1.98 -10.76
CA ARG A 67 0.92 0.66 -10.27
C ARG A 67 0.96 -0.39 -11.39
N TYR A 68 1.60 -1.53 -11.12
CA TYR A 68 1.68 -2.70 -12.00
C TYR A 68 1.53 -3.99 -11.20
#